data_AF-A0A285NRX8-F1
#
_entry.id   AF-A0A285NRX8-F1
#
_cell.length_a   1.000
_cell.length_b   1.000
_cell.length_c   1.000
_cell.angle_alpha   90.00
_cell.angle_beta   90.00
_cell.angle_gamma   90.00
#
_symmetry.space_group_name_H-M   'P 1'
#
loop_
_entity.id
_entity.type
_entity.pdbx_description
1 polymer ?
#
loop_
_entity_poly.entity_id
_entity_poly.type
_entity_poly.pdbx_seq_one_letter_code
_entity_poly.pdbx_strand_id
1 'polypeptide(L)'
;MDSRTERRILQKAQYVRDAVEVLAEKRDSLTLAAYRSSRSNRTIVEREFETAIQACIDIAKMVLRTDGADVPPTNAAAFRLLGDRAILDDDTATGMAQAAGFRNVLAHQYGDEIDDEDCTTSCNPSFRCSSSI
;
A
#
# COMPACT_ATOMS: atom_id res chain seq x y z
N MET A 1 20.09 -13.06 -6.41
CA MET A 1 18.93 -12.67 -7.26
C MET A 1 19.21 -13.15 -8.68
N ASP A 2 18.25 -13.77 -9.36
CA ASP A 2 18.40 -14.13 -10.78
C ASP A 2 18.08 -12.93 -11.70
N SER A 3 18.59 -12.96 -12.94
CA SER A 3 18.46 -11.85 -13.91
C SER A 3 17.02 -11.56 -14.35
N ARG A 4 16.11 -12.53 -14.25
CA ARG A 4 14.68 -12.31 -14.54
C ARG A 4 14.01 -11.54 -13.41
N THR A 5 14.32 -11.87 -12.16
CA THR A 5 13.79 -11.14 -10.99
C THR A 5 14.27 -9.70 -10.96
N GLU A 6 15.56 -9.47 -11.21
CA GLU A 6 16.14 -8.13 -11.31
C GLU A 6 15.42 -7.27 -12.37
N ARG A 7 15.25 -7.81 -13.60
CA ARG A 7 14.52 -7.11 -14.67
C ARG A 7 13.09 -6.73 -14.28
N ARG A 8 12.39 -7.60 -13.55
CA ARG A 8 11.02 -7.33 -13.08
C ARG A 8 10.97 -6.24 -12.02
N ILE A 9 11.96 -6.21 -11.12
CA ILE A 9 12.08 -5.13 -10.13
C ILE A 9 12.32 -3.80 -10.84
N LEU A 10 13.27 -3.74 -11.78
CA LEU A 10 13.56 -2.52 -12.54
C LEU A 10 12.34 -2.02 -13.33
N GLN A 11 11.62 -2.91 -14.00
CA GLN A 11 10.39 -2.54 -14.72
C GLN A 11 9.34 -1.94 -13.79
N LYS A 12 9.14 -2.52 -12.61
CA LYS A 12 8.18 -2.01 -11.62
C LYS A 12 8.64 -0.70 -11.00
N ALA A 13 9.94 -0.54 -10.74
CA ALA A 13 10.49 0.70 -10.21
C ALA A 13 10.35 1.84 -11.22
N GLN A 14 10.52 1.57 -12.52
CA GLN A 14 10.21 2.54 -13.57
C GLN A 14 8.73 2.93 -13.57
N TYR A 15 7.85 1.95 -13.50
CA TYR A 15 6.41 2.21 -13.42
C TYR A 15 6.02 3.09 -12.22
N VAL A 16 6.60 2.82 -11.04
CA VAL A 16 6.38 3.64 -9.83
C VAL A 16 6.86 5.08 -10.05
N ARG A 17 8.02 5.27 -10.70
CA ARG A 17 8.53 6.60 -11.04
C ARG A 17 7.54 7.36 -11.92
N ASP A 18 7.10 6.74 -13.01
CA ASP A 18 6.17 7.37 -13.96
C ASP A 18 4.85 7.77 -13.26
N ALA A 19 4.31 6.90 -12.40
CA ALA A 19 3.11 7.19 -11.62
C ALA A 19 3.29 8.35 -10.64
N VAL A 20 4.44 8.42 -9.96
CA VAL A 20 4.77 9.52 -9.04
C VAL A 20 4.91 10.85 -9.79
N GLU A 21 5.46 10.85 -11.01
CA GLU A 21 5.53 12.04 -11.86
C GLU A 21 4.13 12.56 -12.21
N VAL A 22 3.20 11.68 -12.61
CA VAL A 22 1.81 12.05 -12.88
C VAL A 22 1.12 12.59 -11.62
N LEU A 23 1.32 11.95 -10.46
CA LEU A 23 0.76 12.40 -9.19
C LEU A 23 1.30 13.78 -8.78
N ALA A 24 2.59 14.03 -8.98
CA ALA A 24 3.21 15.34 -8.73
C ALA A 24 2.62 16.41 -9.65
N GLU A 25 2.48 16.13 -10.96
CA GLU A 25 1.85 17.03 -11.91
C GLU A 25 0.41 17.37 -11.49
N LYS A 26 -0.38 16.36 -11.09
CA LYS A 26 -1.76 16.56 -10.63
C LYS A 26 -1.83 17.38 -9.34
N ARG A 27 -0.92 17.16 -8.40
CA ARG A 27 -0.81 17.95 -7.16
C ARG A 27 -0.53 19.41 -7.47
N ASP A 28 0.36 19.68 -8.42
CA ASP A 28 0.82 21.04 -8.71
C ASP A 28 -0.15 21.81 -9.62
N SER A 29 -0.93 21.10 -10.46
CA SER A 29 -1.87 21.69 -11.42
C SER A 29 -3.31 21.80 -10.93
N LEU A 30 -3.73 21.06 -9.90
CA LEU A 30 -5.12 21.02 -9.45
C LEU A 30 -5.31 21.68 -8.08
N THR A 31 -6.37 22.48 -7.97
CA THR A 31 -6.92 22.84 -6.67
C THR A 31 -7.76 21.70 -6.11
N LEU A 32 -7.96 21.67 -4.78
CA LEU A 32 -8.84 20.69 -4.14
C LEU A 32 -10.28 20.74 -4.69
N ALA A 33 -10.78 21.94 -5.01
CA ALA A 33 -12.10 22.11 -5.62
C ALA A 33 -12.17 21.46 -7.01
N ALA A 34 -11.17 21.70 -7.87
CA ALA A 34 -11.10 21.14 -9.22
C ALA A 34 -10.89 19.62 -9.23
N TYR A 35 -10.15 19.09 -8.24
CA TYR A 35 -10.05 17.65 -8.01
C TYR A 35 -11.41 17.04 -7.64
N ARG A 36 -12.10 17.62 -6.64
CA ARG A 36 -13.40 17.10 -6.17
C ARG A 36 -14.51 17.17 -7.22
N SER A 37 -14.52 18.21 -8.04
CA SER A 37 -15.56 18.42 -9.06
C SER A 37 -15.37 17.57 -10.32
N SER A 38 -14.22 16.90 -10.49
CA SER A 38 -13.90 16.13 -11.69
C SER A 38 -13.72 14.64 -11.37
N ARG A 39 -14.66 13.81 -11.81
CA ARG A 39 -14.53 12.34 -11.70
C ARG A 39 -13.28 11.84 -12.42
N SER A 40 -12.94 12.40 -13.58
CA SER A 40 -11.75 12.01 -14.34
C SER A 40 -10.46 12.27 -13.55
N ASN A 41 -10.33 13.45 -12.92
CA ASN A 41 -9.16 13.76 -12.10
C ASN A 41 -9.04 12.81 -10.89
N ARG A 42 -10.16 12.51 -10.24
CA ARG A 42 -10.20 11.52 -9.15
C ARG A 42 -9.75 10.14 -9.60
N THR A 43 -10.33 9.62 -10.68
CA THR A 43 -9.97 8.31 -11.24
C THR A 43 -8.50 8.23 -11.62
N ILE A 44 -7.91 9.28 -12.22
CA ILE A 44 -6.48 9.29 -12.55
C ILE A 44 -5.65 9.19 -11.27
N VAL A 45 -5.85 10.11 -10.32
CA VAL A 45 -5.06 10.16 -9.08
C VAL A 45 -5.18 8.85 -8.29
N GLU A 46 -6.40 8.34 -8.12
CA GLU A 46 -6.64 7.12 -7.36
C GLU A 46 -6.01 5.91 -8.06
N ARG A 47 -6.12 5.82 -9.39
CA ARG A 47 -5.48 4.75 -10.16
C ARG A 47 -3.97 4.79 -10.06
N GLU A 48 -3.34 5.96 -10.16
CA GLU A 48 -1.89 6.09 -10.03
C GLU A 48 -1.40 5.69 -8.63
N PHE A 49 -2.13 6.07 -7.56
CA PHE A 49 -1.82 5.59 -6.21
C PHE A 49 -1.95 4.07 -6.09
N GLU A 50 -3.07 3.50 -6.55
CA GLU A 50 -3.31 2.07 -6.47
C GLU A 50 -2.23 1.24 -7.15
N THR A 51 -1.86 1.63 -8.37
CA THR A 51 -0.91 0.87 -9.19
C THR A 51 0.53 1.07 -8.73
N ALA A 52 0.91 2.29 -8.32
CA ALA A 52 2.23 2.57 -7.75
C ALA A 52 2.44 1.77 -6.45
N ILE A 53 1.47 1.80 -5.54
CA ILE A 53 1.56 1.07 -4.27
C ILE A 53 1.58 -0.44 -4.53
N GLN A 54 0.77 -0.95 -5.46
CA GLN A 54 0.82 -2.37 -5.84
C GLN A 54 2.18 -2.78 -6.40
N ALA A 55 2.79 -1.94 -7.25
CA ALA A 55 4.11 -2.20 -7.80
C ALA A 55 5.18 -2.25 -6.69
N CYS A 56 5.12 -1.34 -5.70
CA CYS A 56 5.99 -1.40 -4.53
C CYS A 56 5.78 -2.66 -3.68
N ILE A 57 4.53 -3.09 -3.47
CA ILE A 57 4.22 -4.35 -2.77
C ILE A 57 4.84 -5.54 -3.49
N ASP A 58 4.71 -5.59 -4.81
CA ASP A 58 5.28 -6.68 -5.60
C ASP A 58 6.81 -6.69 -5.53
N ILE A 59 7.45 -5.52 -5.56
CA ILE A 59 8.91 -5.38 -5.35
C ILE A 59 9.29 -5.91 -3.98
N ALA A 60 8.59 -5.48 -2.92
CA ALA A 60 8.89 -5.91 -1.56
C ALA A 60 8.84 -7.43 -1.41
N LYS A 61 7.81 -8.07 -1.99
CA LYS A 61 7.67 -9.54 -1.97
C LYS A 61 8.76 -10.24 -2.78
N MET A 62 9.18 -9.68 -3.93
CA MET A 62 10.29 -10.24 -4.72
C MET A 62 11.62 -10.14 -3.99
N VAL A 63 11.87 -9.01 -3.30
CA VAL A 63 13.07 -8.80 -2.50
C VAL A 63 13.11 -9.79 -1.33
N LEU A 64 12.03 -9.91 -0.55
CA LEU A 64 11.95 -10.86 0.57
C LEU A 64 12.19 -12.30 0.12
N ARG A 65 11.58 -12.74 -0.97
CA ARG A 65 11.80 -14.09 -1.53
C ARG A 65 13.25 -14.31 -1.95
N THR A 66 13.88 -13.29 -2.50
CA THR A 66 15.29 -13.37 -2.92
C THR A 66 16.24 -13.39 -1.73
N ASP A 67 15.86 -12.74 -0.64
CA ASP A 67 16.57 -12.71 0.64
C ASP A 67 16.32 -13.98 1.49
N GLY A 68 15.63 -14.99 0.93
CA GLY A 68 15.33 -16.25 1.59
C GLY A 68 14.30 -16.15 2.71
N ALA A 69 13.54 -15.06 2.76
CA ALA A 69 12.51 -14.83 3.77
C ALA A 69 11.15 -15.38 3.33
N ASP A 70 10.40 -15.91 4.29
CA ASP A 70 8.97 -16.16 4.11
C ASP A 70 8.22 -14.84 4.00
N VAL A 71 7.39 -14.70 2.97
CA VAL A 71 6.61 -13.49 2.75
C VAL A 71 5.44 -13.44 3.73
N PRO A 72 5.32 -12.37 4.55
CA PRO A 72 4.21 -12.23 5.47
C PRO A 72 2.84 -12.21 4.77
N PRO A 73 1.76 -12.57 5.48
CA PRO A 73 0.42 -12.64 4.88
C PRO A 73 -0.14 -11.27 4.51
N THR A 74 0.31 -10.19 5.17
CA THR A 74 -0.17 -8.83 4.91
C THR A 74 0.88 -7.99 4.19
N ASN A 75 0.43 -7.11 3.30
CA ASN A 75 1.31 -6.21 2.55
C ASN A 75 2.07 -5.24 3.47
N ALA A 76 1.42 -4.75 4.54
CA ALA A 76 2.06 -3.90 5.53
C ALA A 76 3.17 -4.64 6.28
N ALA A 77 2.96 -5.90 6.65
CA ALA A 77 3.99 -6.71 7.31
C ALA A 77 5.18 -7.00 6.39
N ALA A 78 4.98 -7.11 5.07
CA ALA A 78 6.08 -7.25 4.13
C ALA A 78 7.04 -6.04 4.17
N PHE A 79 6.52 -4.81 4.24
CA PHE A 79 7.36 -3.61 4.36
C PHE A 79 8.05 -3.50 5.73
N ARG A 80 7.36 -3.83 6.81
CA ARG A 80 7.97 -3.87 8.16
C ARG A 80 9.13 -4.87 8.21
N LEU A 81 8.96 -6.06 7.65
CA LEU A 81 10.01 -7.07 7.60
C LEU A 81 11.23 -6.61 6.79
N LEU A 82 11.05 -5.78 5.75
CA LEU A 82 12.17 -5.17 5.03
C LEU A 82 12.92 -4.14 5.89
N GLY A 83 12.19 -3.39 6.72
CA GLY A 83 12.76 -2.49 7.73
C GLY A 83 13.55 -3.26 8.80
N ASP A 84 12.97 -4.32 9.37
CA ASP A 84 13.62 -5.18 10.36
C ASP A 84 14.93 -5.81 9.83
N ARG A 85 15.04 -5.97 8.50
CA ARG A 85 16.22 -6.49 7.79
C ARG A 85 17.17 -5.39 7.32
N ALA A 86 16.91 -4.12 7.63
CA ALA A 86 17.67 -2.95 7.21
C ALA A 86 17.81 -2.82 5.67
N ILE A 87 16.87 -3.40 4.92
CA ILE A 87 16.79 -3.25 3.45
C ILE A 87 16.09 -1.92 3.10
N LEU A 88 15.14 -1.53 3.93
CA LEU A 88 14.56 -0.19 3.96
C LEU A 88 14.93 0.46 5.29
N ASP A 89 15.09 1.79 5.30
CA ASP A 89 15.11 2.53 6.56
C ASP A 89 13.72 2.53 7.22
N ASP A 90 13.68 2.74 8.54
CA ASP A 90 12.47 2.65 9.36
C ASP A 90 11.34 3.60 8.89
N ASP A 91 11.71 4.81 8.45
CA ASP A 91 10.75 5.81 7.99
C ASP A 91 10.11 5.35 6.68
N THR A 92 10.91 4.89 5.72
CA THR A 92 10.43 4.33 4.46
C THR A 92 9.59 3.08 4.69
N ALA A 93 10.03 2.14 5.54
CA ALA A 93 9.28 0.93 5.85
C ALA A 93 7.91 1.25 6.47
N THR A 94 7.88 2.21 7.41
CA THR A 94 6.65 2.67 8.07
C THR A 94 5.71 3.36 7.09
N GLY A 95 6.23 4.29 6.27
CA GLY A 95 5.44 4.98 5.26
C GLY A 95 4.84 4.04 4.22
N MET A 96 5.61 3.04 3.75
CA MET A 96 5.13 2.05 2.80
C MET A 96 4.10 1.09 3.41
N ALA A 97 4.25 0.73 4.69
CA ALA A 97 3.24 -0.06 5.40
C ALA A 97 1.91 0.69 5.51
N GLN A 98 1.93 2.00 5.77
CA GLN A 98 0.75 2.87 5.76
C GLN A 98 0.14 2.99 4.35
N ALA A 99 0.98 3.19 3.34
CA ALA A 99 0.55 3.26 1.93
C ALA A 99 -0.16 1.97 1.49
N ALA A 100 0.34 0.80 1.90
CA ALA A 100 -0.32 -0.47 1.64
C ALA A 100 -1.75 -0.53 2.22
N GLY A 101 -1.97 0.03 3.41
CA GLY A 101 -3.30 0.18 3.99
C GLY A 101 -4.17 1.19 3.24
N PHE A 102 -3.60 2.32 2.85
CA PHE A 102 -4.28 3.33 2.04
C PHE A 102 -4.79 2.77 0.70
N ARG A 103 -4.00 1.95 0.00
CA ARG A 103 -4.43 1.26 -1.21
C ARG A 103 -5.68 0.40 -0.97
N ASN A 104 -5.76 -0.28 0.18
CA ASN A 104 -6.96 -1.07 0.50
C ASN A 104 -8.17 -0.15 0.65
N VAL A 105 -8.02 0.98 1.33
CA VAL A 105 -9.10 1.98 1.46
C VAL A 105 -9.54 2.50 0.09
N LEU A 106 -8.63 2.79 -0.84
CA LEU A 106 -8.97 3.20 -2.21
C LEU A 106 -9.74 2.10 -2.96
N ALA A 107 -9.28 0.86 -2.88
CA ALA A 107 -9.91 -0.27 -3.59
C ALA A 107 -11.31 -0.60 -3.06
N HIS A 108 -11.57 -0.42 -1.76
CA HIS A 108 -12.88 -0.73 -1.14
C HIS A 108 -13.89 0.42 -1.26
N GLN A 109 -13.46 1.67 -1.50
CA GLN A 109 -14.38 2.82 -1.71
C GLN A 109 -15.22 2.73 -3.01
N TYR A 110 -14.96 1.74 -3.85
CA TYR A 110 -15.70 1.48 -5.10
C TYR A 110 -16.76 0.39 -4.98
N GLY A 111 -16.81 -0.33 -3.85
CA GLY A 111 -17.79 -1.39 -3.59
C GLY A 111 -18.56 -1.12 -2.30
N ASP A 112 -19.80 -0.66 -2.42
CA ASP A 112 -20.82 -1.04 -1.43
C ASP A 112 -21.09 -2.55 -1.61
N GLU A 113 -20.16 -3.39 -1.17
CA GLU A 113 -20.37 -4.83 -0.99
C GLU A 113 -19.83 -5.19 0.40
N ILE A 114 -20.76 -5.12 1.35
CA ILE A 114 -20.95 -5.98 2.52
C ILE A 114 -19.66 -6.56 3.13
N ASP A 115 -19.34 -6.01 4.30
CA ASP A 115 -18.55 -6.63 5.35
C ASP A 115 -19.28 -7.92 5.80
N ASP A 116 -18.81 -9.08 5.31
CA ASP A 116 -19.22 -10.40 5.77
C ASP A 116 -17.99 -11.32 5.77
N GLU A 117 -17.01 -11.02 6.63
CA GLU A 117 -16.34 -12.07 7.42
C GLU A 117 -15.51 -11.43 8.54
N ASP A 118 -16.18 -11.30 9.68
CA ASP A 118 -15.70 -11.56 11.02
C ASP A 118 -14.19 -11.41 11.28
N CYS A 119 -13.91 -10.28 11.93
CA CYS A 119 -12.89 -10.10 12.93
C CYS A 119 -12.96 -11.21 14.00
N THR A 120 -12.40 -12.38 13.71
CA THR A 120 -11.96 -13.32 14.75
C THR A 120 -10.44 -13.39 14.69
N THR A 121 -9.80 -13.38 15.86
CA THR A 121 -8.33 -13.40 16.06
C THR A 121 -7.64 -12.05 16.25
N SER A 122 -8.30 -11.11 16.92
CA SER A 122 -7.60 -10.25 17.88
C SER A 122 -7.86 -10.79 19.29
N CYS A 123 -7.01 -11.71 19.72
CA CYS A 123 -6.88 -12.11 21.13
C CYS A 123 -6.65 -10.88 22.02
N ASN A 124 -7.57 -10.59 22.96
CA ASN A 124 -7.26 -10.52 24.40
C ASN A 124 -8.55 -10.40 25.26
N PRO A 125 -8.85 -11.33 26.19
CA PRO A 125 -10.02 -11.27 27.05
C PRO A 125 -9.69 -10.51 28.35
N SER A 126 -9.68 -9.18 28.31
CA SER A 126 -9.59 -8.41 29.56
C SER A 126 -9.92 -6.95 29.37
N PHE A 127 -11.19 -6.60 29.17
CA PHE A 127 -11.70 -5.34 29.68
C PHE A 127 -13.14 -5.52 30.14
N ARG A 128 -13.32 -5.40 31.46
CA ARG A 128 -14.59 -5.55 32.16
C ARG A 128 -15.55 -4.43 31.75
N CYS A 129 -16.77 -4.85 31.46
CA CYS A 129 -17.95 -4.01 31.47
C CYS A 129 -18.10 -3.35 32.86
N SER A 130 -18.33 -2.05 32.90
CA SER A 130 -18.93 -1.37 34.05
C SER A 130 -19.97 -0.40 33.53
N SER A 131 -21.21 -0.80 33.76
CA SER A 131 -22.44 -0.04 33.59
C SER A 131 -22.35 1.34 34.23
N SER A 132 -22.91 2.37 33.59
CA SER A 132 -24.07 3.10 34.11
C SER A 132 -24.30 4.42 33.37
N ILE A 133 -25.59 4.63 33.05
CA ILE A 133 -26.30 5.84 32.62
C ILE A 133 -26.25 6.15 31.12
#